data_AF-A0A9D9IPL2-F1
#
_entry.id   AF-A0A9D9IPL2-F1
#
_cell.length_a   1.000
_cell.length_b   1.000
_cell.length_c   1.000
_cell.angle_alpha   90.00
_cell.angle_beta   90.00
_cell.angle_gamma   90.00
#
_symmetry.space_group_name_H-M   'P 1'
#
loop_
_entity.id
_entity.type
_entity.pdbx_description
1 polymer ?
#
loop_
_entity_poly.entity_id
_entity_poly.type
_entity_poly.pdbx_seq_one_letter_code
_entity_poly.pdbx_strand_id
1 'polypeptide(L)'
;MMEPLRNKWAVGVIAFSVVTVLVYIFMPLFKIPIFGISSGVEWIRMVWMTKDFANIVSFLLPFIGAAGAISVVLTKKIEPHILSVAFALLQVIFFAYFLMRMGAFVDSGVSAGGISLFDLIGSGTWTGLLSSLLATVASVMLVVTDFKKSKN
;
A
#
# COMPACT_ATOMS: atom_id res chain seq x y z
N MET A 1 -20.64 24.05 2.35
CA MET A 1 -19.85 22.95 2.93
C MET A 1 -20.20 21.66 2.20
N MET A 2 -19.25 21.01 1.53
CA MET A 2 -19.49 19.65 1.00
C MET A 2 -19.18 18.64 2.10
N GLU A 3 -20.06 17.67 2.28
CA GLU A 3 -19.69 16.47 3.03
C GLU A 3 -18.49 15.81 2.34
N PRO A 4 -17.44 15.39 3.08
CA PRO A 4 -16.23 14.81 2.50
C PRO A 4 -16.53 13.63 1.56
N LEU A 5 -17.54 12.83 1.90
CA LEU A 5 -18.00 11.66 1.14
C LEU A 5 -18.72 12.01 -0.18
N ARG A 6 -19.12 13.27 -0.38
CA ARG A 6 -19.71 13.73 -1.64
C ARG A 6 -18.66 13.95 -2.73
N ASN A 7 -17.37 13.99 -2.37
CA ASN A 7 -16.28 14.04 -3.32
C ASN A 7 -15.92 12.62 -3.78
N LYS A 8 -16.17 12.30 -5.06
CA LYS A 8 -15.85 10.99 -5.65
C LYS A 8 -14.39 10.56 -5.45
N TRP A 9 -13.48 11.52 -5.33
CA TRP A 9 -12.06 11.25 -5.09
C TRP A 9 -11.79 10.81 -3.65
N ALA A 10 -12.52 11.35 -2.67
CA ALA A 10 -12.46 10.89 -1.29
C ALA A 10 -12.89 9.43 -1.17
N VAL A 11 -13.99 9.05 -1.85
CA VAL A 11 -14.44 7.66 -1.95
C VAL A 11 -13.37 6.79 -2.63
N GLY A 12 -12.74 7.29 -3.69
CA GLY A 12 -11.63 6.61 -4.36
C GLY A 12 -10.43 6.34 -3.43
N VAL A 13 -10.01 7.34 -2.65
CA VAL A 13 -8.90 7.17 -1.68
C VAL A 13 -9.23 6.09 -0.67
N ILE A 14 -10.44 6.11 -0.11
CA ILE A 14 -10.87 5.12 0.89
C ILE A 14 -10.92 3.72 0.25
N ALA A 15 -11.62 3.58 -0.89
CA ALA A 15 -11.81 2.30 -1.55
C ALA A 15 -10.47 1.66 -1.95
N PHE A 16 -9.60 2.40 -2.63
CA PHE A 16 -8.32 1.87 -3.08
C PHE A 16 -7.33 1.62 -1.94
N SER A 17 -7.38 2.41 -0.86
CA SER A 17 -6.56 2.14 0.33
C SER A 17 -7.01 0.87 1.04
N VAL A 18 -8.32 0.66 1.19
CA VAL A 18 -8.88 -0.58 1.77
C VAL A 18 -8.55 -1.78 0.89
N VAL A 19 -8.75 -1.68 -0.43
CA VAL A 19 -8.40 -2.74 -1.38
C VAL A 19 -6.92 -3.10 -1.27
N THR A 20 -6.03 -2.11 -1.18
CA THR A 20 -4.59 -2.36 -1.03
C THR A 20 -4.27 -3.17 0.23
N VAL A 21 -4.88 -2.83 1.36
CA VAL A 21 -4.72 -3.58 2.62
C VAL A 21 -5.28 -4.99 2.47
N LEU A 22 -6.46 -5.17 1.89
CA LEU A 22 -7.06 -6.49 1.67
C LEU A 22 -6.19 -7.36 0.77
N VAL A 23 -5.67 -6.80 -0.31
CA VAL A 23 -4.75 -7.49 -1.22
C VAL A 23 -3.48 -7.91 -0.48
N TYR A 24 -2.88 -7.00 0.30
CA TYR A 24 -1.69 -7.32 1.09
C TYR A 24 -1.92 -8.48 2.08
N ILE A 25 -3.08 -8.50 2.74
CA ILE A 25 -3.45 -9.49 3.75
C ILE A 25 -3.77 -10.84 3.12
N PHE A 26 -4.61 -10.86 2.07
CA PHE A 26 -5.27 -12.08 1.61
C PHE A 26 -4.72 -12.64 0.31
N MET A 27 -4.05 -11.84 -0.52
CA MET A 27 -3.51 -12.32 -1.78
C MET A 27 -2.07 -12.81 -1.61
N PRO A 28 -1.67 -13.83 -2.39
CA PRO A 28 -0.31 -14.33 -2.36
C PRO A 28 0.66 -13.25 -2.89
N LEU A 29 1.59 -12.84 -2.04
CA LEU A 29 2.69 -11.93 -2.38
C LEU A 29 3.78 -12.66 -3.18
N PHE A 30 3.85 -13.97 -3.04
CA PHE A 30 4.76 -14.87 -3.76
C PHE A 30 3.97 -15.99 -4.46
N LYS A 31 4.40 -16.40 -5.66
CA LYS A 31 3.84 -17.59 -6.34
C LYS A 31 4.32 -18.89 -5.72
N ILE A 32 5.55 -18.89 -5.22
CA ILE A 32 6.17 -19.98 -4.47
C ILE A 32 6.40 -19.44 -3.06
N PRO A 33 5.92 -20.10 -1.99
CA PRO A 33 6.13 -19.61 -0.63
C PRO A 33 7.63 -19.53 -0.32
N ILE A 34 8.19 -18.32 -0.31
CA ILE A 34 9.59 -18.12 0.08
C ILE A 34 9.61 -17.96 1.60
N PHE A 35 10.50 -18.68 2.27
CA PHE A 35 10.62 -18.67 3.74
C PHE A 35 9.34 -19.12 4.49
N GLY A 36 8.43 -19.85 3.82
CA GLY A 36 7.18 -20.33 4.41
C GLY A 36 6.10 -19.26 4.57
N ILE A 37 6.24 -18.11 3.88
CA ILE A 37 5.28 -17.00 3.94
C ILE A 37 4.73 -16.74 2.53
N SER A 38 3.41 -16.77 2.40
CA SER A 38 2.68 -16.51 1.16
C SER A 38 1.95 -15.17 1.16
N SER A 39 1.53 -14.67 2.33
CA SER A 39 0.67 -13.50 2.47
C SER A 39 1.06 -12.59 3.65
N GLY A 40 0.52 -11.37 3.69
CA GLY A 40 0.73 -10.44 4.81
C GLY A 40 0.23 -10.98 6.15
N VAL A 41 -0.81 -11.81 6.18
CA VAL A 41 -1.32 -12.43 7.42
C VAL A 41 -0.29 -13.38 8.03
N GLU A 42 0.30 -14.22 7.20
CA GLU A 42 1.32 -15.19 7.64
C GLU A 42 2.57 -14.46 8.14
N TRP A 43 2.91 -13.32 7.50
CA TRP A 43 4.01 -12.47 7.94
C TRP A 43 3.74 -11.85 9.33
N ILE A 44 2.55 -11.26 9.54
CA ILE A 44 2.13 -10.73 10.85
C ILE A 44 2.17 -11.81 11.93
N ARG A 45 1.73 -13.03 11.60
CA ARG A 45 1.75 -14.17 12.52
C ARG A 45 3.19 -14.57 12.89
N MET A 46 4.07 -14.69 11.90
CA MET A 46 5.47 -15.07 12.12
C MET A 46 6.17 -14.08 13.05
N VAL A 47 5.99 -12.79 12.79
CA VAL A 47 6.50 -11.72 13.63
C VAL A 47 6.02 -11.81 15.07
N TRP A 48 4.73 -12.07 15.28
CA TRP A 48 4.18 -12.17 16.63
C TRP A 48 4.82 -13.33 17.40
N MET A 49 5.16 -14.41 16.68
CA MET A 49 5.88 -15.54 17.24
C MET A 49 7.35 -15.22 17.53
N THR A 50 8.04 -14.48 16.65
CA THR A 50 9.47 -14.16 16.80
C THR A 50 9.76 -12.97 17.70
N LYS A 51 8.75 -12.14 18.01
CA LYS A 51 8.86 -10.88 18.80
C LYS A 51 9.86 -9.87 18.22
N ASP A 52 10.19 -9.98 16.93
CA ASP A 52 11.12 -9.07 16.27
C ASP A 52 10.38 -7.85 15.70
N PHE A 53 10.02 -6.92 16.60
CA PHE A 53 9.17 -5.78 16.27
C PHE A 53 9.85 -4.69 15.44
N ALA A 54 11.19 -4.63 15.42
CA ALA A 54 11.92 -3.62 14.65
C ALA A 54 11.77 -3.85 13.13
N ASN A 55 11.72 -5.12 12.72
CA ASN A 55 11.50 -5.50 11.32
C ASN A 55 10.06 -5.30 10.86
N ILE A 56 9.10 -5.04 11.76
CA ILE A 56 7.66 -4.90 11.44
C ILE A 56 7.31 -3.60 10.75
N VAL A 57 7.98 -2.49 11.11
CA VAL A 57 7.48 -1.15 10.79
C VAL A 57 7.30 -0.97 9.27
N SER A 58 8.23 -1.48 8.47
CA SER A 58 8.13 -1.48 7.01
C SER A 58 6.94 -2.29 6.49
N PHE A 59 6.55 -3.38 7.16
CA PHE A 59 5.41 -4.24 6.79
C PHE A 59 4.06 -3.73 7.29
N LEU A 60 4.07 -2.76 8.21
CA LEU A 60 2.87 -2.02 8.60
C LEU A 60 2.58 -0.82 7.70
N LEU A 61 3.51 -0.46 6.80
CA LEU A 61 3.33 0.69 5.90
C LEU A 61 2.02 0.66 5.10
N PRO A 62 1.53 -0.48 4.57
CA PRO A 62 0.22 -0.53 3.93
C PRO A 62 -0.93 -0.12 4.87
N PHE A 63 -0.87 -0.57 6.13
CA PHE A 63 -1.89 -0.25 7.14
C PHE A 63 -1.81 1.21 7.60
N ILE A 64 -0.61 1.69 7.92
CA ILE A 64 -0.37 3.08 8.35
C ILE A 64 -0.76 4.03 7.23
N GLY A 65 -0.38 3.71 5.99
CA GLY A 65 -0.76 4.48 4.82
C GLY A 65 -2.26 4.52 4.59
N ALA A 66 -2.95 3.38 4.71
CA ALA A 66 -4.41 3.34 4.56
C ALA A 66 -5.13 4.09 5.69
N ALA A 67 -4.78 3.84 6.95
CA ALA A 67 -5.39 4.47 8.11
C ALA A 67 -5.17 5.99 8.09
N GLY A 68 -3.95 6.45 7.78
CA GLY A 68 -3.63 7.87 7.66
C GLY A 68 -4.39 8.53 6.51
N ALA A 69 -4.41 7.92 5.33
CA ALA A 69 -5.12 8.48 4.17
C ALA A 69 -6.63 8.60 4.45
N ILE A 70 -7.26 7.55 4.98
CA ILE A 70 -8.69 7.54 5.31
C ILE A 70 -8.99 8.59 6.39
N SER A 71 -8.20 8.64 7.46
CA SER A 71 -8.43 9.58 8.57
C SER A 71 -8.38 11.03 8.09
N VAL A 72 -7.40 11.36 7.25
CA VAL A 72 -7.25 12.69 6.67
C VAL A 72 -8.43 13.05 5.77
N VAL A 73 -8.86 12.13 4.90
CA VAL A 73 -9.98 12.35 3.96
C VAL A 73 -11.33 12.52 4.68
N LEU A 74 -11.49 11.91 5.86
CA LEU A 74 -12.69 12.08 6.67
C LEU A 74 -12.69 13.37 7.50
N THR A 75 -11.58 14.11 7.54
CA THR A 75 -11.58 15.41 8.22
C THR A 75 -12.45 16.42 7.49
N LYS A 76 -13.13 17.29 8.25
CA LYS A 76 -14.01 18.33 7.67
C LYS A 76 -13.23 19.49 7.02
N LYS A 77 -11.94 19.63 7.36
CA LYS A 77 -11.08 20.70 6.86
C LYS A 77 -10.39 20.23 5.59
N ILE A 78 -10.22 21.12 4.62
CA ILE A 78 -9.56 20.81 3.34
C ILE A 78 -8.03 20.81 3.50
N GLU A 79 -7.48 21.65 4.38
CA GLU A 79 -6.03 21.84 4.56
C GLU A 79 -5.27 20.51 4.81
N PRO A 80 -5.77 19.58 5.66
CA PRO A 80 -5.10 18.33 5.91
C PRO A 80 -5.10 17.39 4.70
N HIS A 81 -6.00 17.57 3.71
CA HIS A 81 -6.15 16.63 2.60
C HIS A 81 -4.86 16.41 1.79
N ILE A 82 -3.91 17.35 1.81
CA ILE A 82 -2.59 17.16 1.22
C ILE A 82 -1.81 16.00 1.85
N LEU A 83 -2.00 15.74 3.15
CA LEU A 83 -1.39 14.63 3.87
C LEU A 83 -1.93 13.27 3.38
N SER A 84 -3.13 13.22 2.80
CA SER A 84 -3.65 11.98 2.22
C SER A 84 -2.75 11.46 1.10
N VAL A 85 -2.04 12.35 0.38
CA VAL A 85 -1.09 11.96 -0.68
C VAL A 85 0.13 11.29 -0.07
N ALA A 86 0.68 11.88 1.00
CA ALA A 86 1.82 11.33 1.72
C ALA A 86 1.49 9.95 2.31
N PHE A 87 0.32 9.79 2.92
CA PHE A 87 -0.12 8.51 3.46
C PHE A 87 -0.42 7.46 2.37
N ALA A 88 -1.04 7.85 1.25
CA ALA A 88 -1.24 6.94 0.11
C ALA A 88 0.09 6.46 -0.48
N LEU A 89 1.10 7.33 -0.54
CA LEU A 89 2.45 6.98 -1.00
C LEU A 89 3.16 5.95 -0.11
N LEU A 90 2.88 5.88 1.20
CA LEU A 90 3.45 4.84 2.06
C LEU A 90 3.12 3.43 1.57
N GLN A 91 1.91 3.25 1.02
CA GLN A 91 1.49 1.98 0.45
C GLN A 91 2.30 1.65 -0.81
N VAL A 92 2.52 2.64 -1.68
CA VAL A 92 3.36 2.49 -2.89
C VAL A 92 4.81 2.17 -2.53
N ILE A 93 5.37 2.89 -1.55
CA ILE A 93 6.74 2.71 -1.08
C ILE A 93 6.96 1.26 -0.62
N PHE A 94 6.00 0.68 0.10
CA PHE A 94 6.09 -0.71 0.52
C PHE A 94 6.22 -1.67 -0.67
N PHE A 95 5.28 -1.63 -1.61
CA PHE A 95 5.29 -2.56 -2.75
C PHE A 95 6.48 -2.35 -3.69
N ALA A 96 6.87 -1.09 -3.93
CA ALA A 96 8.05 -0.78 -4.74
C ALA A 96 9.34 -1.28 -4.07
N TYR A 97 9.51 -1.00 -2.78
CA TYR A 97 10.65 -1.49 -2.01
C TYR A 97 10.71 -3.01 -1.97
N PHE A 98 9.56 -3.66 -1.78
CA PHE A 98 9.45 -5.12 -1.79
C PHE A 98 9.89 -5.70 -3.14
N LEU A 99 9.39 -5.17 -4.26
CA LEU A 99 9.80 -5.59 -5.60
C LEU A 99 11.29 -5.38 -5.85
N MET A 100 11.84 -4.23 -5.44
CA MET A 100 13.27 -3.93 -5.57
C MET A 100 14.12 -4.92 -4.77
N ARG A 101 13.72 -5.23 -3.53
CA ARG A 101 14.43 -6.20 -2.68
C ARG A 101 14.39 -7.61 -3.25
N MET A 102 13.26 -8.01 -3.82
CA MET A 102 13.14 -9.32 -4.48
C MET A 102 13.93 -9.37 -5.78
N GLY A 103 13.96 -8.29 -6.56
CA GLY A 103 14.84 -8.18 -7.73
C GLY A 103 16.31 -8.36 -7.36
N ALA A 104 16.78 -7.61 -6.35
CA ALA A 104 18.16 -7.74 -5.87
C ALA A 104 18.47 -9.14 -5.32
N PHE A 105 17.50 -9.81 -4.69
CA PHE A 105 17.65 -11.18 -4.22
C PHE A 105 17.83 -12.18 -5.37
N VAL A 106 17.04 -12.04 -6.45
CA VAL A 106 17.18 -12.86 -7.67
C VAL A 106 18.53 -12.60 -8.35
N ASP A 107 18.91 -11.33 -8.52
CA ASP A 107 20.16 -10.93 -9.20
C ASP A 107 21.42 -11.34 -8.43
N SER A 108 21.34 -11.43 -7.09
CA SER A 108 22.48 -11.82 -6.24
C SER A 108 22.92 -13.28 -6.43
N GLY A 109 22.14 -14.11 -7.14
CA GLY A 109 22.49 -15.50 -7.47
C GLY A 109 22.53 -16.47 -6.29
N VAL A 110 22.23 -16.02 -5.06
CA VAL A 110 22.45 -16.80 -3.82
C VAL A 110 21.42 -17.91 -3.60
N SER A 111 20.27 -17.94 -4.29
CA SER A 111 19.28 -19.00 -4.04
C SER A 111 18.23 -19.30 -5.11
N ALA A 112 18.11 -18.51 -6.18
CA ALA A 112 16.96 -18.60 -7.07
C ALA A 112 17.18 -19.41 -8.35
N GLY A 113 18.31 -20.09 -8.57
CA GLY A 113 18.47 -21.04 -9.70
C GLY A 113 18.13 -20.52 -11.11
N GLY A 114 18.15 -19.20 -11.34
CA GLY A 114 17.71 -18.58 -12.60
C GLY A 114 16.19 -18.32 -12.73
N ILE A 115 15.42 -18.45 -11.65
CA ILE A 115 13.99 -18.14 -11.60
C ILE A 115 13.79 -16.63 -11.78
N SER A 116 12.93 -16.25 -12.73
CA SER A 116 12.64 -14.84 -13.00
C SER A 116 11.86 -14.20 -11.85
N LEU A 117 12.01 -12.88 -11.66
CA LEU A 117 11.24 -12.11 -10.67
C LEU A 117 9.71 -12.29 -10.87
N PHE A 118 9.26 -12.45 -12.12
CA PHE A 118 7.85 -12.67 -12.44
C PHE A 118 7.33 -14.04 -12.03
N ASP A 119 8.20 -15.04 -11.97
CA ASP A 119 7.86 -16.39 -11.50
C ASP A 119 7.93 -16.50 -9.97
N LEU A 120 8.66 -15.57 -9.34
CA LEU A 120 8.77 -15.44 -7.90
C LEU A 120 7.57 -14.68 -7.30
N ILE A 121 7.20 -13.55 -7.92
CA ILE A 121 6.24 -12.60 -7.37
C ILE A 121 4.80 -13.03 -7.66
N GLY A 122 4.01 -13.10 -6.58
CA GLY A 122 2.59 -13.42 -6.60
C GLY A 122 1.73 -12.29 -7.17
N SER A 123 0.50 -12.62 -7.56
CA SER A 123 -0.47 -11.65 -8.07
C SER A 123 -0.73 -10.54 -7.06
N GLY A 124 -0.70 -10.84 -5.76
CA GLY A 124 -0.94 -9.89 -4.66
C GLY A 124 -0.02 -8.67 -4.68
N THR A 125 1.26 -8.87 -5.01
CA THR A 125 2.23 -7.76 -5.08
C THR A 125 1.91 -6.81 -6.23
N TRP A 126 1.57 -7.34 -7.41
CA TRP A 126 1.23 -6.52 -8.57
C TRP A 126 -0.11 -5.80 -8.39
N THR A 127 -1.13 -6.52 -7.89
CA THR A 127 -2.44 -5.92 -7.60
C THR A 127 -2.35 -4.89 -6.48
N GLY A 128 -1.52 -5.12 -5.47
CA GLY A 128 -1.32 -4.20 -4.36
C GLY A 128 -0.57 -2.93 -4.79
N LEU A 129 0.42 -3.07 -5.67
CA LEU A 129 1.07 -1.93 -6.31
C LEU A 129 0.07 -1.12 -7.15
N LEU A 130 -0.75 -1.78 -7.96
CA LEU A 130 -1.76 -1.10 -8.77
C LEU A 130 -2.78 -0.36 -7.90
N SER A 131 -3.33 -1.01 -6.88
CA SER A 131 -4.33 -0.38 -6.00
C SER A 131 -3.75 0.77 -5.19
N SER A 132 -2.48 0.68 -4.74
CA SER A 132 -1.82 1.78 -4.03
C SER A 132 -1.52 2.98 -4.94
N LEU A 133 -1.17 2.74 -6.21
CA LEU A 133 -1.04 3.80 -7.21
C LEU A 133 -2.39 4.48 -7.47
N LEU A 134 -3.48 3.71 -7.59
CA LEU A 134 -4.83 4.26 -7.74
C LEU A 134 -5.27 5.07 -6.52
N ALA A 135 -4.95 4.63 -5.30
CA ALA A 135 -5.18 5.40 -4.08
C ALA A 135 -4.43 6.74 -4.10
N THR A 136 -3.18 6.72 -4.57
CA THR A 136 -2.34 7.92 -4.71
C THR A 136 -2.92 8.89 -5.74
N VAL A 137 -3.32 8.39 -6.92
CA VAL A 137 -3.97 9.22 -7.95
C VAL A 137 -5.27 9.83 -7.44
N ALA A 138 -6.11 9.03 -6.77
CA ALA A 138 -7.35 9.52 -6.17
C ALA A 138 -7.08 10.63 -5.13
N SER A 139 -6.03 10.48 -4.34
CA SER A 139 -5.64 11.47 -3.33
C SER A 139 -5.13 12.77 -3.96
N VAL A 140 -4.28 12.69 -5.00
CA VAL A 140 -3.85 13.87 -5.75
C VAL A 140 -5.05 14.60 -6.36
N MET A 141 -5.97 13.85 -6.97
CA MET A 141 -7.17 14.43 -7.58
C MET A 141 -8.13 15.04 -6.55
N LEU A 142 -8.21 14.48 -5.35
CA LEU A 142 -8.94 15.07 -4.22
C LEU A 142 -8.36 16.45 -3.90
N VAL A 143 -7.05 16.54 -3.65
CA VAL A 143 -6.36 17.79 -3.30
C VAL A 143 -6.51 18.84 -4.40
N VAL A 144 -6.32 18.46 -5.67
CA VAL A 144 -6.49 19.38 -6.80
C VAL A 144 -7.93 19.89 -6.90
N THR A 145 -8.91 19.02 -6.69
CA THR A 145 -10.32 19.39 -6.76
C THR A 145 -10.70 20.34 -5.63
N ASP A 146 -10.23 20.06 -4.41
CA ASP A 146 -10.54 20.90 -3.25
C ASP A 146 -9.84 22.26 -3.36
N PHE A 147 -8.60 22.31 -3.84
CA PHE A 147 -7.89 23.56 -4.10
C PHE A 147 -8.61 24.43 -5.15
N LYS A 148 -9.06 23.83 -6.27
CA LYS A 148 -9.83 24.54 -7.29
C LYS A 148 -11.14 25.13 -6.75
N LYS A 149 -11.83 24.39 -5.87
CA LYS A 149 -13.08 24.87 -5.25
C LYS A 149 -12.87 25.90 -4.16
N SER A 150 -11.70 25.93 -3.52
CA SER A 150 -11.37 26.97 -2.54
C SER A 150 -11.02 28.31 -3.18
N LYS A 151 -10.68 28.34 -4.47
CA LYS A 151 -10.31 29.55 -5.21
C LYS A 151 -11.50 30.24 -5.89
N ASN A 152 -12.62 29.53 -6.06
CA ASN A 152 -13.88 30.02 -6.64
C ASN A 152 -14.90 30.30 -5.54
#